data_AF-A0A0D9VDS6-F1
#
_entry.id   AF-A0A0D9VDS6-F1
#
_cell.length_a   1.000
_cell.length_b   1.000
_cell.length_c   1.000
_cell.angle_alpha   90.00
_cell.angle_beta   90.00
_cell.angle_gamma   90.00
#
_symmetry.space_group_name_H-M   'P 1'
#
loop_
_entity.id
_entity.type
_entity.pdbx_description
1 polymer ?
#
loop_
_entity_poly.entity_id
_entity_poly.type
_entity_poly.pdbx_seq_one_letter_code
_entity_poly.pdbx_strand_id
1 'polypeptide(L)'
;MCALHSNVLSSEYVFAVGDAALARWELWNGNGDAFGDGSSAWRPTVHHNDDDTDTTQAYEFDFLILCIGRFSSMPNIPAFPSGGGPDVFRGRVIHSMELSDMDDADAAALLKGKRVVVVGSGKSVFDIAAECLIVNYSNAHVVMSGVERPCMMVCRSTR
;
A
#
# COMPACT_ATOMS: atom_id res chain seq x y z
N MET A 1 6.94 1.58 14.02
CA MET A 1 5.58 1.14 13.67
C MET A 1 4.66 1.48 14.84
N CYS A 2 3.69 2.37 14.69
CA CYS A 2 2.66 2.56 15.72
C CYS A 2 1.81 1.29 15.74
N ALA A 3 1.94 0.49 16.80
CA ALA A 3 1.02 -0.62 17.02
C ALA A 3 -0.35 -0.02 17.34
N LEU A 4 -1.31 -0.20 16.44
CA LEU A 4 -2.70 0.09 16.74
C LEU A 4 -3.23 -1.10 17.56
N HIS A 5 -3.79 -0.82 18.73
CA HIS A 5 -4.42 -1.83 19.59
C HIS A 5 -5.75 -2.34 19.01
N SER A 6 -6.11 -1.97 17.77
CA SER A 6 -7.32 -2.45 17.10
C SER A 6 -7.21 -2.42 15.57
N ASN A 7 -7.92 -3.35 14.93
CA ASN A 7 -8.01 -3.50 13.48
C ASN A 7 -9.48 -3.56 13.04
N VAL A 8 -9.87 -2.79 12.03
CA VAL A 8 -11.20 -2.91 11.40
C VAL A 8 -11.16 -4.06 10.41
N LEU A 9 -11.96 -5.10 10.64
CA LEU A 9 -11.99 -6.31 9.80
C LEU A 9 -12.89 -6.16 8.58
N SER A 10 -14.03 -5.47 8.78
CA SER A 10 -15.03 -5.25 7.75
C SER A 10 -15.91 -4.06 8.11
N SER A 11 -16.61 -3.52 7.12
CA SER A 11 -17.66 -2.52 7.32
C SER A 11 -18.81 -2.81 6.37
N GLU A 12 -20.01 -2.90 6.90
CA GLU A 12 -21.23 -3.00 6.11
C GLU A 12 -22.10 -1.75 6.32
N TYR A 13 -22.92 -1.42 5.34
CA TYR A 13 -23.95 -0.38 5.49
C TYR A 13 -25.31 -1.06 5.61
N VAL A 14 -25.99 -0.81 6.72
CA VAL A 14 -27.29 -1.41 7.06
C VAL A 14 -28.37 -0.38 6.75
N PHE A 15 -29.29 -0.71 5.84
CA PHE A 15 -30.44 0.12 5.49
C PHE A 15 -31.68 -0.28 6.31
N ALA A 16 -32.53 0.68 6.68
CA ALA A 16 -33.93 0.40 6.97
C ALA A 16 -34.61 -0.07 5.67
N VAL A 17 -35.34 -1.18 5.78
CA VAL A 17 -35.98 -1.89 4.67
C VAL A 17 -36.88 -0.96 3.83
N GLY A 18 -36.60 -0.86 2.52
CA GLY A 18 -37.46 -0.18 1.52
C GLY A 18 -36.79 0.08 0.16
N ASP A 19 -37.53 -0.07 -0.94
CA ASP A 19 -37.07 -0.08 -2.34
C ASP A 19 -36.52 1.25 -2.91
N ALA A 20 -36.39 2.32 -2.10
CA ALA A 20 -35.87 3.61 -2.55
C ALA A 20 -34.33 3.73 -2.47
N ALA A 21 -33.61 2.62 -2.25
CA ALA A 21 -32.22 2.61 -1.79
C ALA A 21 -31.17 3.15 -2.78
N LEU A 22 -31.40 3.09 -4.10
CA LEU A 22 -30.38 3.45 -5.11
C LEU A 22 -30.31 4.95 -5.41
N ALA A 23 -31.42 5.70 -5.32
CA ALA A 23 -31.44 7.15 -5.56
C ALA A 23 -30.81 7.96 -4.42
N ARG A 24 -30.53 7.31 -3.28
CA ARG A 24 -30.03 7.93 -2.05
C ARG A 24 -28.50 8.14 -2.08
N TRP A 25 -27.75 7.40 -2.90
CA TRP A 25 -26.28 7.37 -2.81
C TRP A 25 -25.60 8.66 -3.28
N GLU A 26 -26.29 9.50 -4.06
CA GLU A 26 -25.81 10.81 -4.49
C GLU A 26 -25.96 11.89 -3.39
N LEU A 27 -26.78 11.61 -2.37
CA LEU A 27 -27.05 12.53 -1.27
C LEU A 27 -26.28 12.10 -0.03
N TRP A 28 -25.74 13.08 0.70
CA TRP A 28 -25.10 12.83 1.99
C TRP A 28 -26.06 12.07 2.92
N ASN A 29 -25.61 10.95 3.50
CA ASN A 29 -26.42 10.08 4.38
C ASN A 29 -27.74 9.56 3.74
N GLY A 30 -27.83 9.57 2.42
CA GLY A 30 -29.01 9.08 1.71
C GLY A 30 -30.23 10.00 1.75
N ASN A 31 -30.21 11.09 2.51
CA ASN A 31 -31.32 12.03 2.66
C ASN A 31 -30.90 13.50 2.47
N GLY A 32 -29.59 13.79 2.39
CA GLY A 32 -29.03 15.13 2.24
C GLY A 32 -28.75 15.83 3.57
N ASP A 33 -29.15 15.26 4.71
CA ASP A 33 -28.94 15.82 6.05
C ASP A 33 -27.61 15.35 6.64
N ALA A 34 -26.96 16.19 7.43
CA ALA A 34 -25.65 15.89 8.01
C ALA A 34 -25.61 14.57 8.82
N PHE A 35 -26.73 14.17 9.43
CA PHE A 35 -26.85 12.98 10.28
C PHE A 35 -28.06 12.11 9.91
N GLY A 36 -27.97 10.83 10.26
CA GLY A 36 -29.04 9.83 10.18
C GLY A 36 -30.29 10.22 10.97
N ASP A 37 -31.43 9.71 10.50
CA ASP A 37 -32.64 9.59 11.31
C ASP A 37 -32.64 8.31 12.18
N GLY A 38 -31.48 7.64 12.28
CA GLY A 38 -31.30 6.35 12.95
C GLY A 38 -31.83 5.15 12.15
N SER A 39 -32.36 5.34 10.94
CA SER A 39 -32.89 4.24 10.11
C SER A 39 -31.79 3.47 9.36
N SER A 40 -30.60 4.03 9.23
CA SER A 40 -29.47 3.41 8.54
C SER A 40 -28.17 3.71 9.25
N ALA A 41 -27.24 2.74 9.28
CA ALA A 41 -25.96 2.91 9.95
C ALA A 41 -24.84 2.13 9.23
N TRP A 42 -23.64 2.69 9.28
CA TRP A 42 -22.41 1.96 9.03
C TRP A 42 -22.10 1.09 10.24
N ARG A 43 -21.81 -0.18 9.99
CA ARG A 43 -21.46 -1.16 11.02
C ARG A 43 -20.06 -1.74 10.76
N PRO A 44 -18.99 -1.08 11.22
CA PRO A 44 -17.66 -1.67 11.23
C PRO A 44 -17.53 -2.74 12.31
N THR A 45 -16.90 -3.86 11.95
CA THR A 45 -16.47 -4.90 12.88
C THR A 45 -15.00 -4.66 13.22
N VAL A 46 -14.72 -4.40 14.50
CA VAL A 46 -13.38 -4.08 14.99
C VAL A 46 -12.88 -5.18 15.90
N HIS A 47 -11.67 -5.62 15.62
CA HIS A 47 -10.89 -6.53 16.42
C HIS A 47 -9.98 -5.71 17.34
N HIS A 48 -9.99 -5.97 18.64
CA HIS A 48 -9.12 -5.31 19.62
C HIS A 48 -8.01 -6.26 20.04
N ASN A 49 -6.77 -5.85 19.78
CA ASN A 49 -5.56 -6.53 20.21
C ASN A 49 -5.17 -5.97 21.58
N ASP A 50 -5.86 -6.41 22.64
CA ASP A 50 -5.48 -6.11 24.02
C ASP A 50 -4.76 -7.31 24.63
N ASP A 51 -3.71 -7.06 25.42
CA ASP A 51 -2.72 -8.08 25.83
C ASP A 51 -3.32 -9.26 26.63
N ASP A 52 -4.54 -9.14 27.15
CA ASP A 52 -5.23 -10.16 27.96
C ASP A 52 -6.57 -10.66 27.37
N THR A 53 -7.16 -9.97 26.39
CA THR A 53 -8.43 -10.39 25.78
C THR A 53 -8.53 -10.01 24.31
N ASP A 54 -8.48 -11.02 23.45
CA ASP A 54 -8.85 -10.89 22.04
C ASP A 54 -10.38 -10.76 21.93
N THR A 55 -10.86 -9.56 21.58
CA THR A 55 -12.31 -9.30 21.44
C THR A 55 -12.64 -8.67 20.10
N THR A 56 -13.76 -9.11 19.52
CA THR A 56 -14.32 -8.52 18.31
C THR A 56 -15.66 -7.86 18.65
N GLN A 57 -15.82 -6.60 18.28
CA GLN A 57 -17.01 -5.81 18.55
C GLN A 57 -17.50 -5.09 17.29
N ALA A 58 -18.81 -5.07 17.10
CA ALA A 58 -19.46 -4.27 16.08
C ALA A 58 -19.88 -2.92 16.68
N TYR A 59 -19.62 -1.84 15.96
CA TYR A 59 -20.03 -0.48 16.32
C TYR A 59 -21.01 0.05 15.29
N GLU A 60 -21.81 1.05 15.65
CA GLU A 60 -22.74 1.70 14.71
C GLU A 60 -22.43 3.19 14.63
N PHE A 61 -22.38 3.69 13.41
CA PHE A 61 -22.11 5.09 13.11
C PHE A 61 -23.02 5.57 11.98
N ASP A 62 -23.47 6.82 12.04
CA ASP A 62 -24.19 7.45 10.93
C ASP A 62 -23.27 7.66 9.72
N PHE A 63 -21.97 7.82 9.96
CA PHE A 63 -20.98 8.16 8.94
C PHE A 63 -19.65 7.43 9.13
N LEU A 64 -19.01 7.09 8.01
CA LEU A 64 -17.71 6.41 7.98
C LEU A 64 -16.76 7.13 7.02
N ILE A 65 -15.62 7.62 7.54
CA ILE A 65 -14.54 8.19 6.73
C ILE A 65 -13.44 7.14 6.58
N LEU A 66 -13.15 6.74 5.35
CA LEU A 66 -12.10 5.78 5.06
C LEU A 66 -10.76 6.48 4.81
N CYS A 67 -9.87 6.41 5.80
CA CYS A 67 -8.50 6.93 5.74
C CYS A 67 -7.46 5.79 5.69
N ILE A 68 -7.77 4.68 5.02
CA ILE A 68 -6.98 3.43 5.04
C ILE A 68 -5.70 3.44 4.18
N GLY A 69 -5.41 4.56 3.51
CA GLY A 69 -4.31 4.67 2.56
C GLY A 69 -4.57 3.91 1.26
N ARG A 70 -3.83 4.27 0.20
CA ARG A 70 -3.95 3.65 -1.14
C ARG A 70 -2.78 2.73 -1.48
N PHE A 71 -1.64 2.91 -0.83
CA PHE A 71 -0.35 2.34 -1.26
C PHE A 71 0.30 1.44 -0.21
N SER A 72 -0.49 0.80 0.66
CA SER A 72 0.04 0.16 1.88
C SER A 72 -0.38 -1.31 2.09
N SER A 73 -1.35 -1.84 1.35
CA SER A 73 -1.93 -3.16 1.67
C SER A 73 -1.82 -4.21 0.57
N MET A 74 -1.80 -3.82 -0.70
CA MET A 74 -1.79 -4.78 -1.81
C MET A 74 -0.87 -4.32 -2.94
N PRO A 75 0.26 -5.01 -3.18
CA PRO A 75 1.16 -4.65 -4.26
C PRO A 75 0.52 -4.93 -5.61
N ASN A 76 0.68 -3.99 -6.54
CA ASN A 76 0.30 -4.23 -7.93
C ASN A 76 1.43 -5.01 -8.62
N ILE A 77 1.38 -6.33 -8.53
CA ILE A 77 2.37 -7.22 -9.14
C ILE A 77 1.89 -7.60 -10.55
N PRO A 78 2.67 -7.35 -11.62
CA PRO A 78 2.28 -7.73 -12.96
C PRO A 78 2.27 -9.26 -13.12
N ALA A 79 1.35 -9.77 -13.94
CA ALA A 79 1.36 -11.16 -14.33
C ALA A 79 2.56 -11.45 -15.25
N PHE A 80 3.19 -12.61 -15.06
CA PHE A 80 4.27 -13.09 -15.89
C PHE A 80 3.82 -14.34 -16.68
N PRO A 81 4.33 -14.53 -17.91
CA PRO A 81 4.05 -15.75 -18.67
C PRO A 81 4.62 -16.98 -17.95
N SER A 82 4.05 -18.16 -18.25
CA SER A 82 4.54 -19.43 -17.70
C SER A 82 6.03 -19.63 -17.99
N GLY A 83 6.82 -19.92 -16.97
CA GLY A 83 8.28 -20.07 -17.11
C GLY A 83 9.04 -18.75 -17.26
N GLY A 84 8.39 -17.60 -17.03
CA GLY A 84 9.00 -16.29 -16.97
C GLY A 84 8.75 -15.59 -15.63
N GLY A 85 9.35 -14.42 -15.46
CA GLY A 85 9.14 -13.59 -14.28
C GLY A 85 10.04 -13.92 -13.09
N PRO A 86 9.60 -13.58 -11.86
CA PRO A 86 10.40 -13.73 -10.64
C PRO A 86 10.86 -15.17 -10.40
N ASP A 87 10.03 -16.16 -10.73
CA ASP A 87 10.27 -17.58 -10.42
C ASP A 87 11.51 -18.17 -11.10
N VAL A 88 11.88 -17.63 -12.27
CA VAL A 88 13.06 -18.08 -13.03
C VAL A 88 14.25 -17.13 -12.88
N PHE A 89 14.05 -15.99 -12.21
CA PHE A 89 15.12 -15.03 -11.99
C PHE A 89 16.02 -15.48 -10.84
N ARG A 90 17.33 -15.56 -11.09
CA ARG A 90 18.32 -16.02 -10.10
C ARG A 90 18.75 -14.95 -9.10
N GLY A 91 18.11 -13.78 -9.12
CA GLY A 91 18.33 -12.70 -8.17
C GLY A 91 17.12 -12.50 -7.25
N ARG A 92 17.22 -11.55 -6.32
CA ARG A 92 16.12 -11.20 -5.44
C ARG A 92 15.17 -10.23 -6.15
N VAL A 93 13.87 -10.56 -6.13
CA VAL A 93 12.79 -9.68 -6.60
C VAL A 93 11.96 -9.28 -5.38
N ILE A 94 11.72 -7.99 -5.22
CA ILE A 94 10.84 -7.43 -4.19
C ILE A 94 10.03 -6.28 -4.79
N HIS A 95 8.82 -6.05 -4.28
CA HIS A 95 8.03 -4.86 -4.59
C HIS A 95 8.56 -3.63 -3.83
N SER A 96 8.27 -2.41 -4.31
CA SER A 96 8.72 -1.17 -3.64
C SER A 96 8.24 -1.05 -2.20
N MET A 97 7.04 -1.56 -1.91
CA MET A 97 6.49 -1.58 -0.54
C MET A 97 7.33 -2.43 0.41
N GLU A 98 7.78 -3.61 -0.03
CA GLU A 98 8.64 -4.45 0.79
C GLU A 98 9.95 -3.75 1.14
N LEU A 99 10.51 -2.96 0.22
CA LEU A 99 11.71 -2.16 0.50
C LEU A 99 11.39 -1.02 1.49
N SER A 100 10.26 -0.33 1.32
CA SER A 100 9.83 0.76 2.21
C SER A 100 9.42 0.31 3.61
N ASP A 101 9.07 -0.97 3.79
CA ASP A 101 8.73 -1.56 5.07
C ASP A 101 9.98 -2.01 5.87
N MET A 102 11.17 -2.05 5.24
CA MET A 102 12.44 -2.33 5.93
C MET A 102 12.91 -1.12 6.74
N ASP A 103 13.72 -1.38 7.77
CA ASP A 103 14.50 -0.29 8.35
C ASP A 103 15.60 0.19 7.40
N ASP A 104 16.09 1.41 7.62
CA ASP A 104 17.09 2.04 6.76
C ASP A 104 18.38 1.21 6.64
N ALA A 105 18.75 0.47 7.69
CA ALA A 105 19.99 -0.32 7.71
C ALA A 105 19.85 -1.59 6.86
N ASP A 106 18.72 -2.28 6.95
CA ASP A 106 18.39 -3.48 6.20
C ASP A 106 18.17 -3.15 4.71
N ALA A 107 17.47 -2.04 4.41
CA ALA A 107 17.32 -1.55 3.04
C ALA A 107 18.69 -1.22 2.42
N ALA A 108 19.55 -0.50 3.14
CA ALA A 108 20.91 -0.20 2.68
C ALA A 108 21.75 -1.47 2.49
N ALA A 109 21.70 -2.43 3.42
CA ALA A 109 22.41 -3.69 3.31
C ALA A 109 21.92 -4.54 2.11
N LEU A 110 20.62 -4.49 1.82
CA LEU A 110 20.03 -5.13 0.65
C LEU A 110 20.53 -4.52 -0.66
N LEU A 111 20.70 -3.19 -0.73
CA LEU A 111 21.10 -2.51 -1.97
C LEU A 111 22.63 -2.49 -2.18
N LYS A 112 23.40 -2.52 -1.08
CA LYS A 112 24.85 -2.33 -1.10
C LYS A 112 25.57 -3.39 -1.93
N GLY A 113 26.36 -2.91 -2.88
CA GLY A 113 27.20 -3.72 -3.74
C GLY A 113 26.47 -4.56 -4.78
N LYS A 114 25.17 -4.33 -5.00
CA LYS A 114 24.36 -5.07 -5.96
C LYS A 114 24.15 -4.29 -7.26
N ARG A 115 23.90 -5.03 -8.33
CA ARG A 115 23.35 -4.47 -9.58
C ARG A 115 21.84 -4.49 -9.46
N VAL A 116 21.21 -3.33 -9.53
CA VAL A 116 19.78 -3.17 -9.26
C VAL A 116 19.06 -2.77 -10.53
N VAL A 117 17.91 -3.40 -10.77
CA VAL A 117 16.96 -3.01 -11.81
C VAL A 117 15.67 -2.58 -11.12
N VAL A 118 15.25 -1.35 -11.35
CA VAL A 118 14.01 -0.78 -10.80
C VAL A 118 13.00 -0.68 -11.93
N VAL A 119 11.84 -1.33 -11.77
CA VAL A 119 10.81 -1.42 -12.83
C VAL A 119 9.62 -0.54 -12.47
N GLY A 120 9.22 0.33 -13.39
CA GLY A 120 8.01 1.13 -13.29
C GLY A 120 8.18 2.57 -13.79
N SER A 121 7.16 3.39 -13.56
CA SER A 121 7.12 4.80 -13.98
C SER A 121 6.58 5.74 -12.90
N GLY A 122 6.39 5.25 -11.68
CA GLY A 122 5.88 6.02 -10.55
C GLY A 122 6.98 6.71 -9.74
N LYS A 123 6.59 7.49 -8.73
CA LYS A 123 7.51 8.24 -7.86
C LYS A 123 8.53 7.32 -7.18
N SER A 124 8.06 6.19 -6.64
CA SER A 124 8.89 5.20 -5.95
C SER A 124 10.07 4.71 -6.78
N VAL A 125 9.94 4.64 -8.12
CA VAL A 125 11.04 4.20 -8.99
C VAL A 125 12.21 5.17 -8.94
N PHE A 126 11.94 6.48 -8.92
CA PHE A 126 12.97 7.51 -8.85
C PHE A 126 13.62 7.58 -7.48
N ASP A 127 12.81 7.49 -6.41
CA ASP A 127 13.32 7.51 -5.03
C ASP A 127 14.23 6.31 -4.77
N ILE A 128 13.81 5.10 -5.16
CA ILE A 128 14.62 3.87 -5.02
C ILE A 128 15.89 3.94 -5.86
N ALA A 129 15.82 4.48 -7.08
CA ALA A 129 17.02 4.63 -7.92
C ALA A 129 18.02 5.60 -7.29
N ALA A 130 17.55 6.70 -6.68
CA ALA A 130 18.39 7.63 -5.94
C ALA A 130 19.00 6.97 -4.69
N GLU A 131 18.21 6.21 -3.93
CA GLU A 131 18.69 5.46 -2.76
C GLU A 131 19.78 4.45 -3.14
N CYS A 132 19.58 3.70 -4.23
CA CYS A 132 20.59 2.78 -4.77
C CYS A 132 21.89 3.49 -5.11
N LEU A 133 21.81 4.70 -5.65
CA LEU A 133 22.99 5.51 -5.97
C LEU A 133 23.69 5.98 -4.69
N ILE A 134 22.95 6.51 -3.71
CA ILE A 134 23.51 6.98 -2.44
C ILE A 134 24.23 5.83 -1.71
N VAL A 135 23.58 4.68 -1.58
CA VAL A 135 24.14 3.51 -0.88
C VAL A 135 25.43 3.00 -1.53
N ASN A 136 25.56 3.10 -2.85
CA ASN A 136 26.70 2.57 -3.59
C ASN A 136 27.80 3.61 -3.91
N TYR A 137 27.47 4.91 -3.90
CA TYR A 137 28.34 5.97 -4.40
C TYR A 137 28.46 7.20 -3.48
N SER A 138 28.11 7.08 -2.19
CA SER A 138 28.14 8.18 -1.19
C SER A 138 29.47 8.95 -1.09
N ASN A 139 30.57 8.43 -1.64
CA ASN A 139 31.91 9.03 -1.61
C ASN A 139 32.47 9.42 -2.99
N ALA A 140 31.68 9.31 -4.07
CA ALA A 140 32.16 9.50 -5.43
C ALA A 140 31.54 10.74 -6.08
N HIS A 141 32.39 11.60 -6.64
CA HIS A 141 32.01 12.64 -7.60
C HIS A 141 31.51 11.92 -8.88
N VAL A 142 30.20 11.67 -8.98
CA VAL A 142 29.64 10.75 -9.99
C VAL A 142 29.72 11.37 -11.40
N VAL A 143 30.69 10.90 -12.18
CA VAL A 143 30.63 10.93 -13.65
C VAL A 143 29.98 9.60 -14.09
N MET A 144 28.83 9.67 -14.76
CA MET A 144 27.98 8.54 -15.19
C MET A 144 28.59 7.69 -16.32
N SER A 145 29.91 7.48 -16.35
CA SER A 145 30.61 6.69 -17.37
C SER A 145 31.56 5.69 -16.70
N GLY A 146 31.19 4.40 -16.68
CA GLY A 146 32.07 3.31 -16.20
C GLY A 146 31.69 2.71 -14.84
N VAL A 147 30.42 2.78 -14.46
CA VAL A 147 29.94 2.34 -13.15
C VAL A 147 29.97 0.80 -13.04
N GLU A 148 30.84 0.24 -12.19
CA GLU A 148 30.92 -1.23 -11.96
C GLU A 148 29.60 -1.85 -11.47
N ARG A 149 28.72 -1.04 -10.86
CA ARG A 149 27.45 -1.50 -10.25
C ARG A 149 26.28 -0.59 -10.65
N PRO A 150 25.78 -0.70 -11.89
CA PRO A 150 24.73 0.18 -12.39
C PRO A 150 23.41 -0.05 -11.64
N CYS A 151 22.68 1.04 -11.40
CA CYS A 151 21.25 1.04 -11.10
C CYS A 151 20.50 1.39 -12.38
N MET A 152 19.73 0.44 -12.92
CA MET A 152 19.00 0.61 -14.17
C MET A 152 17.52 0.80 -13.90
N MET A 153 16.93 1.87 -14.44
CA MET A 153 15.47 2.06 -14.44
C MET A 153 14.88 1.53 -15.75
N VAL A 154 13.87 0.68 -15.65
CA VAL A 154 13.10 0.18 -16.79
C VAL A 154 11.70 0.74 -16.72
N CYS A 155 11.38 1.63 -17.66
CA CYS A 155 10.06 2.24 -17.79
C CYS A 155 9.42 1.75 -19.09
N ARG A 156 8.26 1.08 -18.99
CA ARG A 156 7.44 0.73 -20.15
C ARG A 156 6.21 1.64 -20.17
N SER A 157 6.16 2.55 -21.14
CA SER A 157 4.97 3.36 -21.40
C SER A 157 4.07 2.62 -22.39
N THR A 158 2.81 2.41 -22.04
CA THR A 158 1.76 2.03 -22.98
C THR A 158 1.30 3.30 -23.69
N ARG A 159 2.05 3.76 -24.69
CA ARG A 159 1.43 4.56 -25.76
C ARG A 159 0.68 3.62 -26.69
#